data_AF-Q0JEZ1-F1
#
_entry.id   AF-Q0JEZ1-F1
#
_cell.length_a   1.000
_cell.length_b   1.000
_cell.length_c   1.000
_cell.angle_alpha   90.00
_cell.angle_beta   90.00
_cell.angle_gamma   90.00
#
_symmetry.space_group_name_H-M   'P 1'
#
loop_
_entity.id
_entity.type
_entity.pdbx_description
1 polymer ?
#
loop_
_entity_poly.entity_id
_entity_poly.type
_entity_poly.pdbx_seq_one_letter_code
_entity_poly.pdbx_strand_id
1 'polypeptide(L)'
;MRRVGLWVVVLVVAAAVAGLVGASPASGLVLADEGGGGGGAGGRSFDGGAVRGEFPCGSHTARSRSCEEMNGSGSFDTTCVIGSSSSLDGDLCVYGDGSVVISPHVKIICPVAGCYIAINVSGSITIGEHVDLIAGSVSLYATNVSLDQRSTVNTTGLAGEPPPQTSGTPHSLEGAGGGHGGRGASCKVSNDTNWGGDVYAWSTLAWPWSYGSKGGSMAADHQFGGDGGGRVMLRASEFMNVDGDVLAEGGVGSLKGGGGSGGSIMIYAFKLYGNGTISAAGGNGWGGGGGGRISLDCYSIQQDLEITVHGGQSFGCPQNAGAAGTIYESSLQTLKVSNGNYTTHTETPLLGFPMTRLWSNVLVECNAKVLVPLLWSRVQVCT
;
A
#
# COMPACT_ATOMS: atom_id res chain seq x y z
N MET A 1 -54.59 -17.62 4.50
CA MET A 1 -55.05 -17.93 3.12
C MET A 1 -54.61 -16.83 2.17
N ARG A 2 -54.19 -17.23 0.96
CA ARG A 2 -53.72 -16.44 -0.20
C ARG A 2 -52.24 -16.04 -0.17
N ARG A 3 -51.42 -16.28 -1.20
CA ARG A 3 -51.32 -17.34 -2.24
C ARG A 3 -49.89 -17.14 -2.77
N VAL A 4 -49.07 -18.19 -2.76
CA VAL A 4 -47.70 -18.18 -3.31
C VAL A 4 -47.79 -18.16 -4.84
N GLY A 5 -47.12 -17.21 -5.48
CA GLY A 5 -46.99 -17.13 -6.94
C GLY A 5 -45.58 -17.52 -7.35
N LEU A 6 -45.41 -18.77 -7.78
CA LEU A 6 -44.19 -19.33 -8.35
C LEU A 6 -44.16 -18.94 -9.85
N TRP A 7 -43.16 -18.16 -10.28
CA TRP A 7 -42.92 -17.92 -11.70
C TRP A 7 -41.71 -18.74 -12.14
N VAL A 8 -41.98 -19.80 -12.91
CA VAL A 8 -40.99 -20.59 -13.64
C VAL A 8 -40.78 -19.91 -14.98
N VAL A 9 -39.56 -19.41 -15.25
CA VAL A 9 -39.18 -18.92 -16.58
C VAL A 9 -38.53 -20.08 -17.34
N VAL A 10 -39.22 -20.53 -18.38
CA VAL A 10 -38.75 -21.56 -19.32
C VAL A 10 -37.83 -20.90 -20.35
N LEU A 11 -36.60 -21.41 -20.45
CA LEU A 11 -35.63 -21.07 -21.49
C LEU A 11 -36.03 -21.75 -22.80
N VAL A 12 -36.30 -20.98 -23.85
CA VAL A 12 -36.38 -21.48 -25.23
C VAL A 12 -35.14 -20.98 -25.97
N VAL A 13 -34.22 -21.91 -26.27
CA VAL A 13 -33.08 -21.66 -27.15
C VAL A 13 -33.56 -21.89 -28.58
N ALA A 14 -33.64 -20.81 -29.37
CA ALA A 14 -33.78 -20.91 -30.82
C ALA A 14 -32.40 -20.73 -31.46
N ALA A 15 -31.81 -21.83 -31.93
CA ALA A 15 -30.63 -21.82 -32.77
C ALA A 15 -31.06 -21.49 -34.21
N ALA A 16 -30.54 -20.39 -34.77
CA ALA A 16 -30.64 -20.10 -36.19
C ALA A 16 -29.27 -20.35 -36.84
N VAL A 17 -29.23 -21.38 -37.69
CA VAL A 17 -28.11 -21.75 -38.55
C VAL A 17 -28.30 -21.05 -39.90
N ALA A 18 -27.29 -20.33 -40.36
CA ALA A 18 -27.08 -20.05 -41.78
C ALA A 18 -25.58 -19.88 -42.07
N GLY A 19 -24.94 -20.95 -42.60
CA GLY A 19 -23.82 -20.83 -43.55
C GLY A 19 -24.35 -20.32 -44.89
N LEU A 20 -23.61 -19.93 -45.92
CA LEU A 20 -22.24 -20.11 -46.45
C LEU A 20 -22.17 -19.04 -47.60
N VAL A 21 -21.07 -18.49 -48.14
CA VAL A 21 -19.93 -19.08 -48.86
C VAL A 21 -18.91 -17.96 -49.21
N GLY A 22 -17.61 -18.27 -49.11
CA GLY A 22 -16.54 -17.89 -50.07
C GLY A 22 -15.71 -16.63 -49.80
N ALA A 23 -14.38 -16.60 -49.95
CA ALA A 23 -13.39 -17.62 -50.29
C ALA A 23 -11.99 -17.15 -49.84
N SER A 24 -11.12 -18.11 -49.50
CA SER A 24 -9.65 -18.03 -49.24
C SER A 24 -8.86 -17.58 -50.49
N PRO A 25 -7.50 -17.41 -50.52
CA PRO A 25 -6.41 -18.04 -49.72
C PRO A 25 -5.31 -17.04 -49.27
N ALA A 26 -4.18 -17.35 -48.63
CA ALA A 26 -3.62 -18.39 -47.76
C ALA A 26 -2.24 -17.87 -47.30
N SER A 27 -1.59 -18.62 -46.39
CA SER A 27 -0.18 -18.59 -45.92
C SER A 27 -0.05 -18.12 -44.48
N GLY A 28 0.48 -18.85 -43.50
CA GLY A 28 1.07 -20.20 -43.38
C GLY A 28 1.56 -20.31 -41.92
N LEU A 29 0.93 -21.16 -41.09
CA LEU A 29 1.45 -22.44 -40.59
C LEU A 29 2.94 -22.47 -40.19
N VAL A 30 3.23 -22.55 -38.89
CA VAL A 30 4.15 -23.56 -38.30
C VAL A 30 3.64 -23.93 -36.91
N LEU A 31 3.30 -25.21 -36.75
CA LEU A 31 3.09 -25.92 -35.48
C LEU A 31 4.38 -26.66 -35.12
N ALA A 32 4.63 -26.85 -33.82
CA ALA A 32 5.43 -27.97 -33.31
C ALA A 32 4.86 -28.48 -31.98
N ASP A 33 4.36 -29.72 -32.08
CA ASP A 33 4.00 -30.76 -31.11
C ASP A 33 5.27 -31.36 -30.46
N GLU A 34 5.33 -32.26 -29.46
CA GLU A 34 4.44 -32.85 -28.43
C GLU A 34 5.34 -33.67 -27.45
N GLY A 35 4.78 -34.07 -26.30
CA GLY A 35 5.22 -35.23 -25.49
C GLY A 35 5.75 -34.89 -24.09
N GLY A 36 5.34 -35.50 -22.98
CA GLY A 36 4.40 -36.58 -22.69
C GLY A 36 4.71 -37.18 -21.30
N GLY A 37 3.70 -37.28 -20.43
CA GLY A 37 3.51 -38.31 -19.38
C GLY A 37 4.44 -38.39 -18.13
N GLY A 38 3.83 -38.33 -16.94
CA GLY A 38 4.39 -38.90 -15.70
C GLY A 38 3.77 -38.35 -14.41
N GLY A 39 2.94 -39.13 -13.72
CA GLY A 39 2.28 -38.74 -12.46
C GLY A 39 3.15 -38.87 -11.20
N GLY A 40 2.79 -38.12 -10.15
CA GLY A 40 3.31 -38.33 -8.80
C GLY A 40 3.28 -37.10 -7.88
N ALA A 41 2.47 -37.18 -6.83
CA ALA A 41 2.50 -36.46 -5.54
C ALA A 41 2.41 -34.92 -5.55
N GLY A 42 1.37 -34.41 -4.89
CA GLY A 42 1.11 -32.99 -4.69
C GLY A 42 2.14 -32.29 -3.81
N GLY A 43 2.85 -31.35 -4.41
CA GLY A 43 3.43 -30.19 -3.77
C GLY A 43 3.02 -28.97 -4.60
N ARG A 44 2.42 -27.96 -3.97
CA ARG A 44 2.06 -26.71 -4.66
C ARG A 44 3.35 -25.99 -5.06
N SER A 45 3.78 -26.20 -6.31
CA SER A 45 4.80 -25.40 -6.97
C SER A 45 4.21 -24.02 -7.23
N PHE A 46 4.75 -23.01 -6.56
CA PHE A 46 4.34 -21.61 -6.70
C PHE A 46 4.89 -21.05 -8.02
N ASP A 47 4.02 -20.86 -9.01
CA ASP A 47 4.30 -20.01 -10.17
C ASP A 47 4.26 -18.53 -9.74
N GLY A 48 5.39 -18.08 -9.19
CA GLY A 48 5.69 -16.69 -8.84
C GLY A 48 6.24 -15.90 -10.03
N GLY A 49 5.43 -15.73 -11.08
CA GLY A 49 5.75 -14.90 -12.23
C GLY A 49 5.23 -13.46 -12.09
N ALA A 50 6.16 -12.50 -12.02
CA ALA A 50 5.98 -11.03 -11.95
C ALA A 50 5.45 -10.50 -10.59
N VAL A 51 6.25 -10.14 -9.59
CA VAL A 51 7.47 -9.31 -9.58
C VAL A 51 8.51 -9.91 -8.61
N ARG A 52 9.53 -10.58 -9.15
CA ARG A 52 10.84 -10.77 -8.50
C ARG A 52 11.77 -9.73 -9.12
N GLY A 53 12.37 -8.87 -8.30
CA GLY A 53 13.23 -7.76 -8.71
C GLY A 53 12.58 -6.46 -8.25
N GLU A 54 13.00 -5.83 -7.16
CA GLU A 54 14.37 -5.52 -6.79
C GLU A 54 14.40 -5.30 -5.28
N PHE A 55 15.38 -5.89 -4.57
CA PHE A 55 15.71 -5.37 -3.25
C PHE A 55 16.25 -3.96 -3.50
N PRO A 56 15.67 -2.87 -2.96
CA PRO A 56 15.90 -1.52 -3.52
C PRO A 56 17.30 -0.91 -3.30
N CYS A 57 18.29 -1.70 -2.92
CA CYS A 57 19.69 -1.33 -2.86
C CYS A 57 20.43 -1.46 -4.20
N GLY A 58 19.72 -1.62 -5.32
CA GLY A 58 20.29 -1.64 -6.67
C GLY A 58 20.78 -0.28 -7.19
N SER A 59 20.52 0.82 -6.46
CA SER A 59 20.98 2.17 -6.79
C SER A 59 22.43 2.43 -6.35
N HIS A 60 23.22 3.08 -7.20
CA HIS A 60 24.63 3.48 -6.98
C HIS A 60 24.86 4.40 -5.75
N THR A 61 23.83 4.80 -5.01
CA THR A 61 23.92 5.63 -3.79
C THR A 61 23.83 4.85 -2.47
N ALA A 62 23.45 3.57 -2.52
CA ALA A 62 23.31 2.73 -1.32
C ALA A 62 24.66 2.46 -0.66
N ARG A 63 24.82 2.85 0.60
CA ARG A 63 26.02 2.52 1.39
C ARG A 63 25.77 1.25 2.19
N SER A 64 26.50 0.19 1.88
CA SER A 64 26.60 -0.95 2.79
C SER A 64 27.40 -0.53 4.02
N ARG A 65 26.89 -0.82 5.21
CA ARG A 65 27.62 -0.62 6.48
C ARG A 65 27.81 -1.95 7.18
N SER A 66 28.91 -2.09 7.91
CA SER A 66 29.12 -3.21 8.83
C SER A 66 28.27 -3.05 10.10
N CYS A 67 28.13 -4.12 10.88
CA CYS A 67 27.40 -4.07 12.14
C CYS A 67 28.07 -3.07 13.11
N GLU A 68 29.40 -3.04 13.14
CA GLU A 68 30.19 -2.14 13.98
C GLU A 68 30.02 -0.66 13.56
N GLU A 69 29.93 -0.39 12.26
CA GLU A 69 29.66 0.95 11.72
C GLU A 69 28.24 1.45 12.02
N MET A 70 27.33 0.54 12.41
CA MET A 70 25.99 0.85 12.91
C MET A 70 25.94 0.97 14.44
N ASN A 71 27.10 1.09 15.10
CA ASN A 71 27.24 1.03 16.56
C ASN A 71 26.68 -0.28 17.15
N GLY A 72 26.79 -1.37 16.40
CA GLY A 72 26.43 -2.70 16.83
C GLY A 72 27.63 -3.57 17.21
N SER A 73 27.34 -4.75 17.72
CA SER A 73 28.32 -5.80 18.03
C SER A 73 27.99 -7.08 17.26
N GLY A 74 29.02 -7.77 16.77
CA GLY A 74 28.88 -8.98 15.97
C GLY A 74 28.90 -8.70 14.46
N SER A 75 28.18 -9.49 13.68
CA SER A 75 28.16 -9.44 12.21
C SER A 75 26.78 -9.79 11.67
N PHE A 76 26.42 -9.23 10.52
CA PHE A 76 25.18 -9.55 9.81
C PHE A 76 25.12 -11.00 9.31
N ASP A 77 26.24 -11.71 9.21
CA ASP A 77 26.29 -13.13 8.84
C ASP A 77 26.06 -14.08 10.03
N THR A 78 26.07 -13.56 11.27
CA THR A 78 25.85 -14.34 12.48
C THR A 78 24.72 -13.71 13.29
N THR A 79 25.05 -12.83 14.24
CA THR A 79 24.09 -11.98 14.93
C THR A 79 24.68 -10.60 15.05
N CYS A 80 23.99 -9.60 14.51
CA CYS A 80 24.30 -8.19 14.71
C CYS A 80 23.37 -7.62 15.78
N VAL A 81 23.92 -7.14 16.88
CA VAL A 81 23.17 -6.47 17.94
C VAL A 81 23.47 -4.98 17.90
N ILE A 82 22.53 -4.18 17.42
CA ILE A 82 22.62 -2.72 17.38
C ILE A 82 22.20 -2.19 18.75
N GLY A 83 23.17 -1.61 19.47
CA GLY A 83 23.00 -1.18 20.85
C GLY A 83 22.91 0.34 21.04
N SER A 84 23.01 1.12 19.97
CA SER A 84 23.06 2.58 20.07
C SER A 84 22.42 3.26 18.86
N SER A 85 21.84 4.42 19.12
CA SER A 85 21.19 5.23 18.09
C SER A 85 22.17 5.72 17.04
N SER A 86 21.67 5.89 15.82
CA SER A 86 22.43 6.43 14.69
C SER A 86 21.55 7.35 13.85
N SER A 87 22.18 8.37 13.26
CA SER A 87 21.57 9.22 12.25
C SER A 87 22.34 9.07 10.95
N LEU A 88 21.62 8.74 9.88
CA LEU A 88 22.14 8.44 8.57
C LEU A 88 22.06 9.69 7.69
N ASP A 89 23.06 9.87 6.85
CA ASP A 89 23.16 10.97 5.87
C ASP A 89 22.64 10.56 4.48
N GLY A 90 22.22 9.30 4.31
CA GLY A 90 21.73 8.72 3.08
C GLY A 90 21.32 7.27 3.25
N ASP A 91 21.14 6.57 2.14
CA ASP A 91 20.59 5.22 2.10
C ASP A 91 21.47 4.21 2.84
N LEU A 92 20.83 3.37 3.65
CA LEU A 92 21.42 2.24 4.36
C LEU A 92 20.92 0.93 3.76
N CYS A 93 21.85 0.07 3.40
CA CYS A 93 21.57 -1.25 2.85
C CYS A 93 22.39 -2.31 3.54
N VAL A 94 21.71 -3.23 4.21
CA VAL A 94 22.32 -4.31 4.99
C VAL A 94 21.93 -5.65 4.39
N TYR A 95 22.91 -6.53 4.24
CA TYR A 95 22.79 -7.91 3.79
C TYR A 95 23.57 -8.82 4.72
N GLY A 96 23.05 -10.01 5.01
CA GLY A 96 23.82 -11.06 5.69
C GLY A 96 23.03 -12.35 5.90
N ASP A 97 23.72 -13.43 6.24
CA ASP A 97 23.08 -14.74 6.44
C ASP A 97 22.54 -14.95 7.89
N GLY A 98 22.76 -13.98 8.77
CA GLY A 98 22.50 -14.06 10.20
C GLY A 98 21.18 -13.42 10.65
N SER A 99 21.18 -12.88 11.88
CA SER A 99 20.06 -12.17 12.49
C SER A 99 20.44 -10.75 12.90
N VAL A 100 19.45 -9.85 12.95
CA VAL A 100 19.61 -8.48 13.44
C VAL A 100 18.72 -8.28 14.66
N VAL A 101 19.31 -7.75 15.74
CA VAL A 101 18.60 -7.35 16.95
C VAL A 101 18.86 -5.87 17.19
N ILE A 102 17.80 -5.06 17.18
CA ILE A 102 17.86 -3.66 17.55
C ILE A 102 17.43 -3.57 19.01
N SER A 103 18.37 -3.19 19.87
CA SER A 103 18.15 -3.13 21.32
C SER A 103 17.09 -2.08 21.67
N PRO A 104 16.39 -2.21 22.80
CA PRO A 104 15.39 -1.23 23.23
C PRO A 104 15.95 0.20 23.29
N HIS A 105 15.08 1.19 23.04
CA HIS A 105 15.40 2.63 23.07
C HIS A 105 16.41 3.13 22.02
N VAL A 106 16.71 2.33 21.00
CA VAL A 106 17.57 2.72 19.88
C VAL A 106 16.77 3.49 18.83
N LYS A 107 17.36 4.53 18.25
CA LYS A 107 16.80 5.25 17.11
C LYS A 107 17.72 5.14 15.91
N ILE A 108 17.21 4.71 14.76
CA ILE A 108 17.94 4.72 13.48
C ILE A 108 17.16 5.64 12.55
N ILE A 109 17.72 6.81 12.26
CA ILE A 109 17.01 7.90 11.60
C ILE A 109 17.73 8.31 10.34
N CYS A 110 17.06 8.24 9.20
CA CYS A 110 17.44 8.96 7.99
C CYS A 110 16.44 10.09 7.72
N PRO A 111 16.80 11.36 7.99
CA PRO A 111 15.87 12.48 7.88
C PRO A 111 15.64 12.95 6.43
N VAL A 112 16.41 12.41 5.47
CA VAL A 112 16.32 12.80 4.06
C VAL A 112 15.04 12.21 3.45
N ALA A 113 14.21 13.05 2.84
CA ALA A 113 13.00 12.64 2.14
C ALA A 113 13.32 11.57 1.08
N GLY A 114 12.58 10.47 1.08
CA GLY A 114 12.82 9.34 0.20
C GLY A 114 13.99 8.44 0.57
N CYS A 115 14.78 8.76 1.62
CA CYS A 115 15.90 7.94 2.04
C CYS A 115 15.48 6.51 2.40
N TYR A 116 16.37 5.57 2.13
CA TYR A 116 16.10 4.15 2.20
C TYR A 116 16.82 3.47 3.37
N ILE A 117 16.10 2.69 4.19
CA ILE A 117 16.67 1.74 5.15
C ILE A 117 16.24 0.33 4.74
N ALA A 118 17.21 -0.49 4.31
CA ALA A 118 16.99 -1.87 3.91
C ALA A 118 17.80 -2.82 4.78
N ILE A 119 17.13 -3.83 5.33
CA ILE A 119 17.78 -4.94 6.04
C ILE A 119 17.28 -6.24 5.42
N ASN A 120 18.20 -6.96 4.77
CA ASN A 120 17.99 -8.31 4.27
C ASN A 120 18.83 -9.29 5.07
N VAL A 121 18.20 -10.17 5.83
CA VAL A 121 18.93 -11.27 6.47
C VAL A 121 18.19 -12.58 6.34
N SER A 122 18.88 -13.72 6.30
CA SER A 122 18.17 -15.01 6.27
C SER A 122 17.62 -15.46 7.62
N GLY A 123 18.16 -14.97 8.73
CA GLY A 123 17.70 -15.27 10.09
C GLY A 123 16.47 -14.46 10.50
N SER A 124 16.55 -13.79 11.64
CA SER A 124 15.46 -13.00 12.23
C SER A 124 15.83 -11.53 12.37
N ILE A 125 14.84 -10.64 12.21
CA ILE A 125 14.94 -9.22 12.57
C ILE A 125 14.06 -8.98 13.80
N THR A 126 14.68 -8.53 14.89
CA THR A 126 13.99 -8.19 16.14
C THR A 126 14.19 -6.71 16.44
N ILE A 127 13.08 -5.97 16.48
CA ILE A 127 13.01 -4.56 16.83
C ILE A 127 12.48 -4.49 18.26
N GLY A 128 13.37 -4.17 19.21
CA GLY A 128 13.02 -4.10 20.63
C GLY A 128 12.09 -2.94 21.00
N GLU A 129 11.67 -2.91 22.25
CA GLU A 129 10.74 -1.89 22.75
C GLU A 129 11.28 -0.45 22.58
N HIS A 130 10.39 0.49 22.23
CA HIS A 130 10.74 1.91 22.02
C HIS A 130 11.84 2.18 20.98
N VAL A 131 12.02 1.27 20.03
CA VAL A 131 12.90 1.53 18.89
C VAL A 131 12.19 2.42 17.88
N ASP A 132 12.88 3.43 17.37
CA ASP A 132 12.39 4.26 16.27
C ASP A 132 13.23 4.02 15.00
N LEU A 133 12.64 3.42 13.97
CA LEU A 133 13.19 3.34 12.63
C LEU A 133 12.51 4.39 11.75
N ILE A 134 13.22 5.46 11.41
CA ILE A 134 12.63 6.61 10.69
C ILE A 134 13.36 6.81 9.36
N ALA A 135 12.63 6.72 8.25
CA ALA A 135 13.18 6.98 6.91
C ALA A 135 12.07 7.28 5.91
N GLY A 136 12.41 7.71 4.69
CA GLY A 136 11.41 7.80 3.61
C GLY A 136 10.93 6.43 3.15
N SER A 137 11.75 5.40 3.28
CA SER A 137 11.37 4.02 2.97
C SER A 137 12.10 3.04 3.88
N VAL A 138 11.37 2.07 4.39
CA VAL A 138 11.92 1.01 5.24
C VAL A 138 11.58 -0.34 4.63
N SER A 139 12.54 -1.24 4.56
CA SER A 139 12.29 -2.59 4.08
C SER A 139 13.06 -3.65 4.83
N LEU A 140 12.31 -4.56 5.45
CA LEU A 140 12.82 -5.60 6.34
C LEU A 140 12.47 -6.95 5.75
N TYR A 141 13.47 -7.77 5.52
CA TYR A 141 13.33 -9.09 4.93
C TYR A 141 14.07 -10.10 5.78
N ALA A 142 13.33 -11.08 6.30
CA ALA A 142 13.85 -12.10 7.20
C ALA A 142 13.01 -13.37 7.17
N THR A 143 13.47 -14.42 7.83
CA THR A 143 12.61 -15.57 8.15
C THR A 143 11.51 -15.15 9.12
N ASN A 144 11.89 -14.44 10.18
CA ASN A 144 10.99 -13.91 11.20
C ASN A 144 11.24 -12.42 11.42
N VAL A 145 10.17 -11.64 11.55
CA VAL A 145 10.23 -10.20 11.88
C VAL A 145 9.39 -9.94 13.12
N SER A 146 9.97 -9.32 14.15
CA SER A 146 9.25 -8.93 15.36
C SER A 146 9.44 -7.46 15.68
N LEU A 147 8.33 -6.76 15.89
CA LEU A 147 8.26 -5.39 16.39
C LEU A 147 7.63 -5.42 17.77
N ASP A 148 8.41 -5.11 18.79
CA ASP A 148 7.95 -5.12 20.17
C ASP A 148 7.15 -3.85 20.51
N GLN A 149 6.54 -3.82 21.69
CA GLN A 149 5.66 -2.75 22.13
C GLN A 149 6.32 -1.37 22.04
N ARG A 150 5.56 -0.38 21.55
CA ARG A 150 5.99 1.02 21.39
C ARG A 150 7.20 1.21 20.47
N SER A 151 7.62 0.17 19.74
CA SER A 151 8.54 0.36 18.62
C SER A 151 7.79 0.96 17.42
N THR A 152 8.49 1.74 16.60
CA THR A 152 7.90 2.43 15.46
C THR A 152 8.76 2.25 14.22
N VAL A 153 8.18 1.72 13.14
CA VAL A 153 8.69 1.87 11.77
C VAL A 153 7.95 3.03 11.14
N ASN A 154 8.59 4.20 11.07
CA ASN A 154 7.95 5.45 10.70
C ASN A 154 8.47 6.03 9.39
N THR A 155 7.59 6.17 8.42
CA THR A 155 7.85 6.83 7.14
C THR A 155 6.90 7.99 6.87
N THR A 156 6.23 8.47 7.92
CA THR A 156 5.22 9.54 7.88
C THR A 156 5.81 10.84 7.36
N GLY A 157 5.21 11.41 6.32
CA GLY A 157 5.63 12.70 5.75
C GLY A 157 7.06 12.71 5.19
N LEU A 158 7.69 11.54 4.97
CA LEU A 158 9.06 11.42 4.48
C LEU A 158 9.11 10.88 3.04
N ALA A 159 8.03 11.02 2.28
CA ALA A 159 7.98 10.62 0.87
C ALA A 159 9.13 11.21 0.06
N GLY A 160 9.70 10.39 -0.82
CA GLY A 160 10.42 10.87 -1.99
C GLY A 160 9.45 11.35 -3.08
N GLU A 161 9.94 11.53 -4.29
CA GLU A 161 9.09 11.90 -5.41
C GLU A 161 8.09 10.79 -5.75
N PRO A 162 6.78 11.10 -5.88
CA PRO A 162 5.80 10.12 -6.36
C PRO A 162 6.06 9.80 -7.84
N PRO A 163 5.42 8.75 -8.41
CA PRO A 163 5.62 8.36 -9.80
C PRO A 163 5.46 9.56 -10.78
N PRO A 164 6.33 9.69 -11.79
CA PRO A 164 6.24 10.79 -12.76
C PRO A 164 4.85 10.86 -13.41
N GLN A 165 4.39 12.08 -13.70
CA GLN A 165 3.10 12.35 -14.36
C GLN A 165 1.86 11.91 -13.56
N THR A 166 2.00 11.59 -12.27
CA THR A 166 0.82 11.43 -11.40
C THR A 166 0.07 12.75 -11.23
N SER A 167 -1.26 12.69 -11.19
CA SER A 167 -2.14 13.79 -10.78
C SER A 167 -2.39 13.82 -9.26
N GLY A 168 -1.62 13.04 -8.49
CA GLY A 168 -1.71 12.97 -7.03
C GLY A 168 -1.35 14.27 -6.32
N THR A 169 -0.42 15.06 -6.84
CA THR A 169 -0.13 16.39 -6.29
C THR A 169 -1.04 17.44 -6.95
N PRO A 170 -1.87 18.17 -6.18
CA PRO A 170 -2.72 19.21 -6.75
C PRO A 170 -1.90 20.36 -7.35
N HIS A 171 -2.23 20.74 -8.58
CA HIS A 171 -1.58 21.87 -9.26
C HIS A 171 -2.21 23.23 -8.93
N SER A 172 -3.42 23.26 -8.36
CA SER A 172 -4.12 24.51 -8.05
C SER A 172 -3.58 25.16 -6.77
N LEU A 173 -3.57 26.50 -6.74
CA LEU A 173 -3.16 27.29 -5.58
C LEU A 173 -4.28 27.40 -4.53
N GLU A 174 -4.85 26.27 -4.15
CA GLU A 174 -6.08 26.21 -3.34
C GLU A 174 -5.88 25.48 -2.01
N GLY A 175 -4.66 24.99 -1.75
CA GLY A 175 -4.37 24.20 -0.55
C GLY A 175 -5.13 22.86 -0.52
N ALA A 176 -5.41 22.26 -1.68
CA ALA A 176 -6.06 20.95 -1.74
C ALA A 176 -5.13 19.84 -1.25
N GLY A 177 -5.69 18.74 -0.72
CA GLY A 177 -4.92 17.61 -0.23
C GLY A 177 -4.31 16.75 -1.34
N GLY A 178 -3.18 16.10 -1.07
CA GLY A 178 -2.57 15.12 -1.97
C GLY A 178 -3.43 13.85 -2.10
N GLY A 179 -3.37 13.17 -3.24
CA GLY A 179 -4.04 11.89 -3.48
C GLY A 179 -3.05 10.73 -3.60
N HIS A 180 -3.48 9.49 -3.33
CA HIS A 180 -2.72 8.27 -3.63
C HIS A 180 -3.63 7.04 -3.71
N GLY A 181 -4.00 6.45 -2.57
CA GLY A 181 -4.96 5.36 -2.48
C GLY A 181 -6.39 5.85 -2.62
N GLY A 182 -6.71 6.94 -1.91
CA GLY A 182 -7.88 7.79 -2.08
C GLY A 182 -7.51 9.17 -2.61
N ARG A 183 -8.50 9.91 -3.12
CA ARG A 183 -8.29 11.30 -3.53
C ARG A 183 -8.11 12.20 -2.30
N GLY A 184 -7.30 13.24 -2.45
CA GLY A 184 -7.26 14.33 -1.48
C GLY A 184 -8.51 15.20 -1.57
N ALA A 185 -8.86 15.92 -0.51
CA ALA A 185 -10.00 16.82 -0.51
C ALA A 185 -9.65 18.20 -1.07
N SER A 186 -10.65 18.87 -1.66
CA SER A 186 -10.60 20.31 -1.92
C SER A 186 -11.74 21.01 -1.18
N CYS A 187 -11.42 22.15 -0.58
CA CYS A 187 -12.40 22.99 0.12
C CYS A 187 -12.90 24.16 -0.73
N LYS A 188 -12.39 24.30 -1.95
CA LYS A 188 -12.95 25.26 -2.89
C LYS A 188 -14.21 24.65 -3.52
N VAL A 189 -15.35 25.26 -3.22
CA VAL A 189 -16.61 24.91 -3.87
C VAL A 189 -16.56 25.50 -5.29
N SER A 190 -16.33 24.65 -6.27
CA SER A 190 -16.60 24.93 -7.69
C SER A 190 -17.66 23.95 -8.18
N ASN A 191 -18.38 24.28 -9.25
CA ASN A 191 -19.42 23.39 -9.78
C ASN A 191 -18.88 22.06 -10.32
N ASP A 192 -17.55 21.93 -10.50
CA ASP A 192 -16.95 20.85 -11.29
C ASP A 192 -16.11 19.84 -10.48
N THR A 193 -15.45 20.22 -9.36
CA THR A 193 -14.61 19.29 -8.57
C THR A 193 -14.51 19.65 -7.08
N ASN A 194 -14.79 18.69 -6.19
CA ASN A 194 -14.63 18.79 -4.71
C ASN A 194 -13.41 18.02 -4.17
N TRP A 195 -12.50 17.60 -5.06
CA TRP A 195 -11.33 16.78 -4.74
C TRP A 195 -10.04 17.49 -5.19
N GLY A 196 -8.93 17.12 -4.55
CA GLY A 196 -7.59 17.63 -4.76
C GLY A 196 -6.77 16.71 -5.65
N GLY A 197 -5.84 15.98 -5.06
CA GLY A 197 -5.00 15.02 -5.78
C GLY A 197 -5.76 13.76 -6.18
N ASP A 198 -5.49 13.23 -7.37
CA ASP A 198 -6.09 11.98 -7.84
C ASP A 198 -5.37 10.73 -7.29
N VAL A 199 -6.00 9.56 -7.47
CA VAL A 199 -5.41 8.27 -7.10
C VAL A 199 -4.43 7.77 -8.16
N TYR A 200 -3.44 6.99 -7.73
CA TYR A 200 -2.48 6.30 -8.61
C TYR A 200 -2.04 4.98 -8.00
N ALA A 201 -1.16 4.23 -8.68
CA ALA A 201 -0.68 2.90 -8.27
C ALA A 201 -1.79 1.83 -8.13
N TRP A 202 -2.91 2.02 -8.84
CA TRP A 202 -4.03 1.07 -8.84
C TRP A 202 -3.68 -0.26 -9.52
N SER A 203 -2.93 -0.22 -10.64
CA SER A 203 -2.48 -1.43 -11.36
C SER A 203 -1.54 -2.32 -10.55
N THR A 204 -0.96 -1.78 -9.47
CA THR A 204 -0.05 -2.46 -8.54
C THR A 204 -0.69 -2.64 -7.17
N LEU A 205 -2.02 -2.73 -7.07
CA LEU A 205 -2.75 -2.86 -5.80
C LEU A 205 -2.25 -4.04 -4.93
N ALA A 206 -1.84 -5.14 -5.56
CA ALA A 206 -1.29 -6.32 -4.88
C ALA A 206 0.18 -6.17 -4.44
N TRP A 207 0.86 -5.12 -4.91
CA TRP A 207 2.26 -4.81 -4.59
C TRP A 207 2.49 -3.29 -4.65
N PRO A 208 1.83 -2.52 -3.76
CA PRO A 208 1.93 -1.06 -3.79
C PRO A 208 3.34 -0.64 -3.37
N TRP A 209 4.03 0.08 -4.25
CA TRP A 209 5.40 0.54 -4.00
C TRP A 209 5.63 1.99 -4.46
N SER A 210 4.65 2.85 -4.21
CA SER A 210 4.72 4.27 -4.54
C SER A 210 4.72 5.13 -3.29
N TYR A 211 5.52 6.19 -3.29
CA TYR A 211 5.41 7.25 -2.30
C TYR A 211 4.03 7.91 -2.38
N GLY A 212 3.54 8.41 -1.25
CA GLY A 212 2.44 9.37 -1.21
C GLY A 212 2.84 10.69 -1.85
N SER A 213 1.85 11.49 -2.22
CA SER A 213 2.05 12.78 -2.87
C SER A 213 1.91 13.93 -1.86
N LYS A 214 2.57 15.04 -2.15
CA LYS A 214 2.44 16.27 -1.35
C LYS A 214 1.06 16.91 -1.53
N GLY A 215 0.60 17.60 -0.49
CA GLY A 215 -0.54 18.51 -0.58
C GLY A 215 -0.22 19.79 -1.35
N GLY A 216 -1.24 20.42 -1.94
CA GLY A 216 -1.12 21.71 -2.62
C GLY A 216 -0.90 22.87 -1.66
N SER A 217 -0.46 24.01 -2.18
CA SER A 217 -0.21 25.25 -1.41
C SER A 217 -1.04 26.39 -1.96
N MET A 218 -1.51 27.32 -1.13
CA MET A 218 -2.23 28.53 -1.59
C MET A 218 -1.33 29.63 -2.18
N ALA A 219 -0.01 29.42 -2.16
CA ALA A 219 0.97 30.35 -2.70
C ALA A 219 1.96 29.57 -3.58
N ALA A 220 2.37 30.17 -4.70
CA ALA A 220 3.27 29.53 -5.67
C ALA A 220 4.72 29.49 -5.20
N ASP A 221 5.10 30.42 -4.32
CA ASP A 221 6.47 30.66 -3.85
C ASP A 221 6.76 30.02 -2.48
N HIS A 222 5.77 29.40 -1.85
CA HIS A 222 5.90 28.77 -0.53
C HIS A 222 5.29 27.37 -0.52
N GLN A 223 6.02 26.40 0.05
CA GLN A 223 5.53 25.04 0.25
C GLN A 223 4.82 24.96 1.61
N PHE A 224 3.49 25.02 1.57
CA PHE A 224 2.62 24.98 2.74
C PHE A 224 1.91 23.63 2.92
N GLY A 225 1.91 22.80 1.88
CA GLY A 225 1.32 21.48 1.89
C GLY A 225 2.16 20.48 2.68
N GLY A 226 1.49 19.50 3.28
CA GLY A 226 2.15 18.39 3.95
C GLY A 226 2.81 17.46 2.95
N ASP A 227 3.96 16.90 3.33
CA ASP A 227 4.67 15.91 2.53
C ASP A 227 3.93 14.57 2.49
N GLY A 228 4.10 13.79 1.43
CA GLY A 228 3.46 12.47 1.31
C GLY A 228 4.03 11.44 2.30
N GLY A 229 3.28 10.37 2.52
CA GLY A 229 3.74 9.21 3.28
C GLY A 229 4.76 8.37 2.51
N GLY A 230 5.69 7.75 3.23
CA GLY A 230 6.76 6.95 2.68
C GLY A 230 6.34 5.56 2.20
N ARG A 231 7.29 4.62 2.21
CA ARG A 231 7.05 3.23 1.79
C ARG A 231 7.56 2.25 2.82
N VAL A 232 6.76 1.26 3.19
CA VAL A 232 7.19 0.18 4.10
C VAL A 232 6.99 -1.17 3.45
N MET A 233 8.03 -2.01 3.49
CA MET A 233 7.99 -3.40 3.07
C MET A 233 8.41 -4.29 4.23
N LEU A 234 7.50 -5.10 4.75
CA LEU A 234 7.83 -6.11 5.75
C LEU A 234 7.63 -7.48 5.13
N ARG A 235 8.70 -8.28 5.05
CA ARG A 235 8.66 -9.64 4.51
C ARG A 235 9.26 -10.61 5.51
N ALA A 236 8.38 -11.41 6.12
CA ALA A 236 8.75 -12.60 6.87
C ALA A 236 8.43 -13.83 6.04
N SER A 237 9.35 -14.80 5.88
CA SER A 237 8.96 -16.07 5.24
C SER A 237 8.08 -16.93 6.14
N GLU A 238 8.16 -16.74 7.46
CA GLU A 238 7.37 -17.44 8.47
C GLU A 238 6.53 -16.46 9.30
N PHE A 239 7.02 -16.06 10.48
CA PHE A 239 6.23 -15.33 11.47
C PHE A 239 6.53 -13.83 11.46
N MET A 240 5.47 -13.04 11.52
CA MET A 240 5.53 -11.60 11.74
C MET A 240 4.71 -11.20 12.95
N ASN A 241 5.41 -10.66 13.97
CA ASN A 241 4.79 -10.07 15.15
C ASN A 241 4.85 -8.54 15.06
N VAL A 242 3.71 -7.88 15.20
CA VAL A 242 3.59 -6.41 15.21
C VAL A 242 2.85 -5.98 16.47
N ASP A 243 3.59 -5.72 17.55
CA ASP A 243 3.08 -5.10 18.79
C ASP A 243 3.39 -3.59 18.87
N GLY A 244 4.18 -3.09 17.93
CA GLY A 244 4.47 -1.67 17.72
C GLY A 244 3.68 -1.05 16.58
N ASP A 245 4.17 0.07 16.05
CA ASP A 245 3.50 0.85 15.01
C ASP A 245 4.28 0.83 13.68
N VAL A 246 3.56 0.61 12.59
CA VAL A 246 4.09 0.67 11.21
C VAL A 246 3.36 1.77 10.45
N LEU A 247 4.05 2.88 10.20
CA LEU A 247 3.43 4.14 9.77
C LEU A 247 3.98 4.60 8.41
N ALA A 248 3.08 4.85 7.47
CA ALA A 248 3.34 5.51 6.19
C ALA A 248 2.33 6.64 5.96
N GLU A 249 2.07 7.43 6.99
CA GLU A 249 1.07 8.50 7.00
C GLU A 249 1.47 9.70 6.14
N GLY A 250 0.47 10.42 5.63
CA GLY A 250 0.69 11.74 5.07
C GLY A 250 1.07 12.77 6.14
N GLY A 251 1.98 13.68 5.80
CA GLY A 251 2.35 14.82 6.62
C GLY A 251 1.22 15.84 6.74
N VAL A 252 1.17 16.53 7.88
CA VAL A 252 0.18 17.59 8.13
C VAL A 252 0.54 18.85 7.35
N GLY A 253 -0.39 19.36 6.56
CA GLY A 253 -0.29 20.65 5.90
C GLY A 253 -0.60 21.81 6.85
N SER A 254 -0.11 23.00 6.51
CA SER A 254 -0.40 24.22 7.27
C SER A 254 -1.84 24.72 7.04
N LEU A 255 -2.23 25.82 7.69
CA LEU A 255 -3.51 26.47 7.43
C LEU A 255 -3.66 27.02 6.00
N LYS A 256 -2.58 27.05 5.21
CA LYS A 256 -2.55 27.50 3.81
C LYS A 256 -2.10 26.41 2.84
N GLY A 257 -2.08 25.15 3.27
CA GLY A 257 -1.71 24.03 2.42
C GLY A 257 -2.48 22.77 2.77
N GLY A 258 -2.66 21.90 1.78
CA GLY A 258 -3.35 20.64 1.98
C GLY A 258 -2.49 19.61 2.69
N GLY A 259 -3.11 18.59 3.26
CA GLY A 259 -2.39 17.47 3.84
C GLY A 259 -1.75 16.60 2.76
N GLY A 260 -0.62 15.99 3.08
CA GLY A 260 0.00 14.98 2.23
C GLY A 260 -0.83 13.70 2.20
N SER A 261 -0.77 12.93 1.13
CA SER A 261 -1.46 11.64 1.07
C SER A 261 -0.71 10.57 1.85
N GLY A 262 -1.41 9.52 2.27
CA GLY A 262 -0.76 8.30 2.78
C GLY A 262 0.12 7.61 1.72
N GLY A 263 1.08 6.84 2.18
CA GLY A 263 2.09 6.14 1.40
C GLY A 263 1.69 4.71 1.00
N SER A 264 2.69 3.84 0.85
CA SER A 264 2.48 2.41 0.56
C SER A 264 3.01 1.53 1.69
N ILE A 265 2.22 0.56 2.14
CA ILE A 265 2.68 -0.51 3.04
C ILE A 265 2.41 -1.86 2.37
N MET A 266 3.42 -2.72 2.34
CA MET A 266 3.27 -4.09 1.89
C MET A 266 3.81 -5.03 2.95
N ILE A 267 2.96 -5.99 3.34
CA ILE A 267 3.27 -7.00 4.34
C ILE A 267 3.11 -8.39 3.72
N TYR A 268 4.15 -9.19 3.83
CA TYR A 268 4.16 -10.60 3.45
C TYR A 268 4.61 -11.44 4.64
N ALA A 269 3.80 -12.42 5.03
CA ALA A 269 4.09 -13.34 6.12
C ALA A 269 3.35 -14.67 5.96
N PHE A 270 3.86 -15.78 6.51
CA PHE A 270 3.00 -16.95 6.67
C PHE A 270 1.95 -16.67 7.75
N LYS A 271 2.34 -16.10 8.89
CA LYS A 271 1.42 -15.71 9.96
C LYS A 271 1.75 -14.30 10.46
N LEU A 272 0.77 -13.41 10.36
CA LEU A 272 0.79 -12.06 10.92
C LEU A 272 -0.05 -12.00 12.19
N TYR A 273 0.52 -11.51 13.29
CA TYR A 273 -0.15 -11.35 14.58
C TYR A 273 0.46 -10.21 15.40
N GLY A 274 -0.17 -9.89 16.53
CA GLY A 274 0.21 -8.80 17.43
C GLY A 274 -0.96 -7.87 17.73
N ASN A 275 -0.71 -6.86 18.55
CA ASN A 275 -1.71 -5.86 18.99
C ASN A 275 -1.34 -4.42 18.57
N GLY A 276 -0.45 -4.28 17.60
CA GLY A 276 0.05 -3.00 17.11
C GLY A 276 -0.83 -2.35 16.03
N THR A 277 -0.32 -1.25 15.48
CA THR A 277 -1.00 -0.45 14.45
C THR A 277 -0.24 -0.50 13.13
N ILE A 278 -0.96 -0.64 12.01
CA ILE A 278 -0.41 -0.49 10.66
C ILE A 278 -1.24 0.58 9.93
N SER A 279 -0.64 1.73 9.64
CA SER A 279 -1.38 2.87 9.14
C SER A 279 -0.72 3.53 7.92
N ALA A 280 -1.52 3.81 6.91
CA ALA A 280 -1.16 4.61 5.75
C ALA A 280 -2.26 5.66 5.45
N ALA A 281 -2.79 6.31 6.47
CA ALA A 281 -3.79 7.36 6.37
C ALA A 281 -3.21 8.68 5.82
N GLY A 282 -4.13 9.56 5.40
CA GLY A 282 -3.81 10.88 4.87
C GLY A 282 -3.57 11.91 5.97
N GLY A 283 -2.69 12.87 5.70
CA GLY A 283 -2.40 13.97 6.61
C GLY A 283 -3.53 15.01 6.65
N ASN A 284 -3.67 15.68 7.78
CA ASN A 284 -4.59 16.81 7.91
C ASN A 284 -4.08 18.03 7.15
N GLY A 285 -4.95 18.94 6.73
CA GLY A 285 -4.54 20.20 6.09
C GLY A 285 -5.73 21.06 5.71
N TRP A 286 -5.52 22.13 4.94
CA TRP A 286 -6.61 22.96 4.44
C TRP A 286 -7.67 22.11 3.73
N GLY A 287 -7.26 21.38 2.69
CA GLY A 287 -7.89 20.12 2.27
C GLY A 287 -7.09 18.92 2.81
N GLY A 288 -7.77 17.97 3.44
CA GLY A 288 -7.14 16.75 3.95
C GLY A 288 -6.60 15.84 2.84
N GLY A 289 -5.45 15.21 3.08
CA GLY A 289 -4.84 14.27 2.16
C GLY A 289 -5.64 12.97 2.05
N GLY A 290 -5.59 12.31 0.90
CA GLY A 290 -6.19 11.00 0.70
C GLY A 290 -5.40 9.89 1.41
N GLY A 291 -6.08 8.82 1.80
CA GLY A 291 -5.41 7.63 2.33
C GLY A 291 -4.52 6.94 1.30
N GLY A 292 -3.57 6.14 1.79
CA GLY A 292 -2.58 5.41 1.02
C GLY A 292 -3.03 4.00 0.62
N ARG A 293 -2.07 3.12 0.32
CA ARG A 293 -2.34 1.73 -0.07
C ARG A 293 -1.62 0.76 0.84
N ILE A 294 -2.36 -0.21 1.38
CA ILE A 294 -1.82 -1.33 2.16
C ILE A 294 -2.12 -2.61 1.40
N SER A 295 -1.12 -3.48 1.23
CA SER A 295 -1.33 -4.84 0.76
C SER A 295 -0.85 -5.86 1.79
N LEU A 296 -1.69 -6.85 2.05
CA LEU A 296 -1.45 -7.94 2.97
C LEU A 296 -1.46 -9.25 2.19
N ASP A 297 -0.31 -9.90 2.09
CA ASP A 297 -0.14 -11.23 1.52
C ASP A 297 0.26 -12.19 2.63
N CYS A 298 -0.73 -12.51 3.47
CA CYS A 298 -0.56 -13.37 4.63
C CYS A 298 -1.41 -14.62 4.53
N TYR A 299 -0.88 -15.79 4.91
CA TYR A 299 -1.70 -17.01 4.98
C TYR A 299 -2.70 -16.96 6.16
N SER A 300 -2.30 -16.35 7.28
CA SER A 300 -3.15 -16.10 8.44
C SER A 300 -2.88 -14.73 9.05
N ILE A 301 -3.94 -14.02 9.47
CA ILE A 301 -3.88 -12.73 10.16
C ILE A 301 -4.71 -12.82 11.45
N GLN A 302 -4.15 -12.40 12.59
CA GLN A 302 -4.90 -12.26 13.85
C GLN A 302 -5.71 -10.96 13.87
N GLN A 303 -6.90 -10.99 14.46
CA GLN A 303 -7.89 -9.90 14.39
C GLN A 303 -7.60 -8.68 15.28
N ASP A 304 -6.58 -8.75 16.14
CA ASP A 304 -6.28 -7.71 17.14
C ASP A 304 -5.41 -6.56 16.59
N LEU A 305 -4.94 -6.67 15.33
CA LEU A 305 -4.17 -5.60 14.66
C LEU A 305 -5.11 -4.49 14.17
N GLU A 306 -4.77 -3.24 14.47
CA GLU A 306 -5.44 -2.08 13.91
C GLU A 306 -4.80 -1.72 12.56
N ILE A 307 -5.60 -1.72 11.49
CA ILE A 307 -5.12 -1.39 10.14
C ILE A 307 -5.95 -0.26 9.54
N THR A 308 -5.32 0.88 9.28
CA THR A 308 -6.00 2.14 8.92
C THR A 308 -5.47 2.76 7.64
N VAL A 309 -6.41 3.25 6.81
CA VAL A 309 -6.13 3.92 5.54
C VAL A 309 -7.06 5.12 5.31
N HIS A 310 -7.62 5.73 6.35
CA HIS A 310 -8.56 6.84 6.18
C HIS A 310 -7.90 8.09 5.57
N GLY A 311 -8.69 9.00 5.00
CA GLY A 311 -8.19 10.32 4.61
C GLY A 311 -7.95 11.22 5.83
N GLY A 312 -7.25 12.33 5.62
CA GLY A 312 -7.02 13.37 6.62
C GLY A 312 -8.17 14.35 6.73
N GLN A 313 -8.26 15.04 7.86
CA GLN A 313 -9.24 16.09 8.11
C GLN A 313 -8.93 17.37 7.32
N SER A 314 -9.98 18.02 6.86
CA SER A 314 -9.92 19.32 6.18
C SER A 314 -10.23 20.46 7.14
N PHE A 315 -9.35 21.45 7.25
CA PHE A 315 -9.58 22.66 8.04
C PHE A 315 -10.53 23.63 7.34
N GLY A 316 -10.44 23.76 6.01
CA GLY A 316 -11.24 24.70 5.23
C GLY A 316 -12.69 24.25 5.01
N CYS A 317 -12.96 22.96 5.17
CA CYS A 317 -14.26 22.34 4.93
C CYS A 317 -14.41 21.08 5.80
N PRO A 318 -14.77 21.22 7.09
CA PRO A 318 -14.74 20.11 8.05
C PRO A 318 -15.58 18.87 7.70
N GLN A 319 -16.53 19.00 6.78
CA GLN A 319 -17.39 17.89 6.30
C GLN A 319 -16.85 17.17 5.06
N ASN A 320 -15.70 17.61 4.52
CA ASN A 320 -15.06 17.00 3.36
C ASN A 320 -13.62 16.62 3.68
N ALA A 321 -13.42 15.58 4.48
CA ALA A 321 -12.11 14.96 4.66
C ALA A 321 -11.58 14.35 3.35
N GLY A 322 -10.29 14.01 3.30
CA GLY A 322 -9.75 13.18 2.23
C GLY A 322 -10.50 11.84 2.12
N ALA A 323 -10.47 11.24 0.93
CA ALA A 323 -11.06 9.92 0.76
C ALA A 323 -10.16 8.83 1.33
N ALA A 324 -10.79 7.71 1.69
CA ALA A 324 -10.08 6.53 2.18
C ALA A 324 -9.14 5.95 1.11
N GLY A 325 -8.02 5.44 1.57
CA GLY A 325 -7.13 4.56 0.84
C GLY A 325 -7.70 3.15 0.69
N THR A 326 -6.81 2.21 0.42
CA THR A 326 -7.19 0.82 0.14
C THR A 326 -6.36 -0.18 0.95
N ILE A 327 -7.01 -1.18 1.54
CA ILE A 327 -6.36 -2.37 2.10
C ILE A 327 -6.72 -3.55 1.19
N TYR A 328 -5.72 -4.18 0.60
CA TYR A 328 -5.91 -5.35 -0.27
C TYR A 328 -5.31 -6.61 0.34
N GLU A 329 -6.18 -7.56 0.68
CA GLU A 329 -5.80 -8.88 1.20
C GLU A 329 -5.69 -9.88 0.05
N SER A 330 -4.45 -10.20 -0.34
CA SER A 330 -4.13 -11.04 -1.51
C SER A 330 -4.67 -12.48 -1.36
N SER A 331 -4.47 -13.11 -0.20
CA SER A 331 -4.95 -14.48 0.08
C SER A 331 -6.47 -14.61 -0.01
N LEU A 332 -7.20 -13.56 0.41
CA LEU A 332 -8.66 -13.53 0.40
C LEU A 332 -9.24 -12.89 -0.87
N GLN A 333 -8.40 -12.30 -1.73
CA GLN A 333 -8.81 -11.46 -2.86
C GLN A 333 -9.88 -10.43 -2.42
N THR A 334 -9.66 -9.80 -1.27
CA THR A 334 -10.62 -8.87 -0.65
C THR A 334 -10.03 -7.46 -0.61
N LEU A 335 -10.80 -6.48 -1.08
CA LEU A 335 -10.48 -5.06 -0.94
C LEU A 335 -11.35 -4.44 0.14
N LYS A 336 -10.72 -3.74 1.08
CA LYS A 336 -11.38 -2.92 2.10
C LYS A 336 -11.07 -1.45 1.85
N VAL A 337 -12.12 -0.63 1.92
CA VAL A 337 -12.06 0.83 1.85
C VAL A 337 -12.83 1.36 3.05
N SER A 338 -12.13 1.88 4.05
CA SER A 338 -12.72 2.37 5.30
C SER A 338 -12.16 3.75 5.61
N ASN A 339 -13.05 4.72 5.85
CA ASN A 339 -12.64 6.11 6.10
C ASN A 339 -12.67 6.49 7.58
N GLY A 340 -12.60 5.54 8.51
CA GLY A 340 -12.48 5.84 9.95
C GLY A 340 -13.57 6.75 10.50
N ASN A 341 -14.78 6.71 9.93
CA ASN A 341 -15.92 7.60 10.22
C ASN A 341 -15.71 9.08 9.89
N TYR A 342 -14.61 9.46 9.23
CA TYR A 342 -14.43 10.81 8.69
C TYR A 342 -15.46 11.09 7.60
N THR A 343 -16.25 12.16 7.77
CA THR A 343 -17.22 12.59 6.76
C THR A 343 -16.49 13.15 5.54
N THR A 344 -16.91 12.71 4.35
CA THR A 344 -16.27 13.12 3.10
C THR A 344 -17.26 13.22 1.95
N HIS A 345 -17.01 14.15 1.02
CA HIS A 345 -17.60 14.20 -0.32
C HIS A 345 -16.61 13.77 -1.40
N THR A 346 -15.38 13.49 -1.00
CA THR A 346 -14.29 13.01 -1.85
C THR A 346 -14.37 11.49 -1.96
N GLU A 347 -14.03 10.96 -3.12
CA GLU A 347 -14.21 9.53 -3.44
C GLU A 347 -12.87 8.82 -3.61
N THR A 348 -12.90 7.50 -3.45
CA THR A 348 -11.82 6.56 -3.77
C THR A 348 -12.15 5.85 -5.10
N PRO A 349 -11.57 6.26 -6.24
CA PRO A 349 -11.80 5.60 -7.52
C PRO A 349 -11.22 4.19 -7.57
N LEU A 350 -12.04 3.24 -8.01
CA LEU A 350 -11.64 1.85 -8.25
C LEU A 350 -11.45 1.65 -9.76
N LEU A 351 -10.27 2.02 -10.27
CA LEU A 351 -10.02 2.27 -11.71
C LEU A 351 -10.08 1.03 -12.63
N GLY A 352 -10.23 -0.18 -12.10
CA GLY A 352 -10.41 -1.40 -12.89
C GLY A 352 -10.07 -2.67 -12.13
N PHE A 353 -10.67 -3.81 -12.44
CA PHE A 353 -10.40 -5.03 -11.69
C PHE A 353 -9.67 -6.01 -12.62
N PRO A 354 -8.54 -6.60 -12.21
CA PRO A 354 -7.85 -7.57 -13.04
C PRO A 354 -8.79 -8.73 -13.36
N MET A 355 -9.06 -8.95 -14.65
CA MET A 355 -9.92 -10.06 -15.11
C MET A 355 -9.25 -11.44 -14.95
N THR A 356 -7.96 -11.46 -14.57
CA THR A 356 -7.15 -12.68 -14.40
C THR A 356 -7.35 -13.36 -13.06
N ARG A 357 -7.82 -12.64 -12.02
CA ARG A 357 -8.20 -13.21 -10.73
C ARG A 357 -9.54 -12.64 -10.28
N LEU A 358 -10.45 -13.52 -9.86
CA LEU A 358 -11.74 -13.13 -9.32
C LEU A 358 -11.54 -12.56 -7.92
N TRP A 359 -12.12 -11.39 -7.69
CA TRP A 359 -12.18 -10.78 -6.37
C TRP A 359 -13.30 -11.43 -5.57
N SER A 360 -13.03 -11.72 -4.30
CA SER A 360 -14.02 -12.31 -3.41
C SER A 360 -14.96 -11.25 -2.86
N ASN A 361 -14.40 -10.14 -2.34
CA ASN A 361 -15.17 -9.09 -1.69
C ASN A 361 -14.60 -7.69 -1.97
N VAL A 362 -15.50 -6.70 -2.02
CA VAL A 362 -15.17 -5.28 -1.91
C VAL A 362 -16.00 -4.72 -0.77
N LEU A 363 -15.35 -4.33 0.31
CA LEU A 363 -15.97 -3.83 1.54
C LEU A 363 -15.76 -2.31 1.61
N VAL A 364 -16.86 -1.57 1.74
CA VAL A 364 -16.86 -0.10 1.84
C VAL A 364 -17.54 0.27 3.15
N GLU A 365 -16.77 0.85 4.07
CA GLU A 365 -17.16 0.96 5.49
C GLU A 365 -16.84 2.35 6.05
N CYS A 366 -17.38 2.66 7.23
CA CYS A 366 -17.00 3.81 8.05
C CYS A 366 -16.89 5.16 7.28
N ASN A 367 -17.97 5.55 6.60
CA ASN A 367 -18.08 6.78 5.78
C ASN A 367 -17.17 6.85 4.55
N ALA A 368 -16.58 5.73 4.11
CA ALA A 368 -15.92 5.67 2.82
C ALA A 368 -16.89 5.89 1.65
N LYS A 369 -16.40 6.55 0.61
CA LYS A 369 -17.09 6.74 -0.66
C LYS A 369 -16.20 6.22 -1.78
N VAL A 370 -16.74 5.37 -2.63
CA VAL A 370 -16.00 4.78 -3.76
C VAL A 370 -16.65 5.19 -5.07
N LEU A 371 -15.81 5.39 -6.08
CA LEU A 371 -16.25 5.59 -7.46
C LEU A 371 -15.92 4.32 -8.26
N VAL A 372 -16.94 3.67 -8.82
CA VAL A 372 -16.79 2.43 -9.59
C VAL A 372 -17.11 2.66 -11.07
N PRO A 373 -16.33 2.10 -12.02
CA PRO A 373 -16.65 2.17 -13.44
C PRO A 373 -17.93 1.39 -13.75
N LEU A 374 -18.78 1.96 -14.62
CA LEU A 374 -20.13 1.49 -14.96
C LEU A 374 -20.22 0.07 -15.59
N LEU A 375 -19.11 -0.62 -15.83
CA LEU A 375 -19.11 -1.99 -16.38
C LEU A 375 -19.50 -3.08 -15.37
N TRP A 376 -19.91 -2.71 -14.15
CA TRP A 376 -20.31 -3.67 -13.12
C TRP A 376 -21.81 -3.97 -13.17
N SER A 377 -22.16 -5.20 -13.56
CA SER A 377 -23.55 -5.68 -13.47
C SER A 377 -23.91 -6.32 -12.12
N ARG A 378 -22.98 -6.42 -11.15
CA ARG A 378 -23.22 -7.02 -9.82
C ARG A 378 -22.34 -6.40 -8.72
N VAL A 379 -22.66 -5.18 -8.29
CA VAL A 379 -22.24 -4.68 -6.96
C VAL A 379 -23.35 -5.05 -5.97
N GLN A 380 -23.02 -5.76 -4.89
CA GLN A 380 -23.95 -5.97 -3.79
C GLN A 380 -23.56 -5.03 -2.65
N VAL A 381 -24.31 -3.95 -2.48
CA VAL A 381 -24.15 -3.01 -1.37
C VAL A 381 -24.96 -3.57 -0.19
N CYS A 382 -24.29 -3.98 0.88
CA CYS A 382 -24.95 -4.29 2.15
C CYS A 382 -24.96 -3.01 2.98
N THR A 383 -26.15 -2.43 3.16
CA THR A 383 -26.41 -1.27 4.03
C THR A 383 -26.65 -1.68 5.46
#